data_AF-A0A1Q6M8A4-F1
#
_entry.id   AF-A0A1Q6M8A4-F1
#
_cell.length_a   1.000
_cell.length_b   1.000
_cell.length_c   1.000
_cell.angle_alpha   90.00
_cell.angle_beta   90.00
_cell.angle_gamma   90.00
#
_symmetry.space_group_name_H-M   'P 1'
#
loop_
_entity.id
_entity.type
_entity.pdbx_description
1 polymer ?
#
loop_
_entity_poly.entity_id
_entity_poly.type
_entity_poly.pdbx_seq_one_letter_code
_entity_poly.pdbx_strand_id
1 'polypeptide(L)'
;MALFDAGLSIFGIRLYALCILLGIIVGVYMMIKEGKRLGIYSDFIYYGVIITVPLAIVGARLWYVLFNLDEGWTFSKIIGLDGGLAGLAIQGGVIVAMIVIYFWCRHKNMALYKVIDIVAPALLIAQVFGRWGNFFNKELYGPEIKNVTLFKALLPRFITDNMYILGKYRHPTFLYEGSLNLLGAIIMLILRRKFTKLKSGDLIGGYLVWYGVVRIITETLRSKSGANEVLMLGGIRVSILISIIFIILGISFLILKRFFGPQDYYKDILAEVKKNHVDTVLFDLDGTLLDTKPLIDKSFVYTFQHFFPNHNLTDQELASFFGPTLHETFSRYAKDEAQIQKMIDYYRKYNEENHNKENIKPFNGCLDMLKTLHRKGYKLGIVSSKKKDTVMLGLDLYDMAKYFDVIIGGDDVSNPKPAPDGILKAIEILHPEANILYVGDNPTDIEAGINARVKTCDVMYSEKFEECEKLNPNYCVKDLMSIISILGE
;
A
#
# COMPACT_ATOMS: atom_id res chain seq x y z
N MET A 1 -43.59 -2.01 -20.96
CA MET A 1 -43.79 -1.00 -19.89
C MET A 1 -42.50 -0.99 -19.08
N ALA A 2 -41.77 0.10 -19.08
CA ALA A 2 -40.34 0.11 -18.77
C ALA A 2 -40.02 -0.42 -17.35
N LEU A 3 -39.09 -1.37 -17.28
CA LEU A 3 -38.46 -1.98 -16.08
C LEU A 3 -37.78 -0.97 -15.13
N PHE A 4 -38.00 0.33 -15.35
CA PHE A 4 -37.28 1.40 -14.68
C PHE A 4 -38.20 2.36 -13.88
N ASP A 5 -39.53 2.23 -13.80
CA ASP A 5 -40.33 3.28 -13.13
C ASP A 5 -40.65 3.07 -11.63
N ALA A 6 -40.22 1.97 -11.00
CA ALA A 6 -40.69 1.60 -9.64
C ALA A 6 -39.61 1.47 -8.54
N GLY A 7 -38.43 2.08 -8.68
CA GLY A 7 -37.37 2.02 -7.68
C GLY A 7 -37.37 3.22 -6.72
N LEU A 8 -37.03 3.01 -5.43
CA LEU A 8 -36.81 4.12 -4.49
C LEU A 8 -35.69 5.04 -5.01
N SER A 9 -35.94 6.35 -4.98
CA SER A 9 -34.96 7.38 -5.32
C SER A 9 -34.76 8.35 -4.16
N ILE A 10 -33.53 8.85 -4.03
CA ILE A 10 -33.15 9.93 -3.12
C ILE A 10 -32.55 11.03 -3.98
N PHE A 11 -33.10 12.25 -3.93
CA PHE A 11 -32.68 13.39 -4.77
C PHE A 11 -32.63 13.06 -6.29
N GLY A 12 -33.56 12.24 -6.79
CA GLY A 12 -33.60 11.82 -8.20
C GLY A 12 -32.59 10.72 -8.58
N ILE A 13 -31.70 10.32 -7.67
CA ILE A 13 -30.76 9.20 -7.86
C ILE A 13 -31.39 7.91 -7.35
N ARG A 14 -31.37 6.87 -8.18
CA ARG A 14 -31.88 5.54 -7.82
C ARG A 14 -31.00 4.88 -6.77
N LEU A 15 -31.60 4.34 -5.71
CA LEU A 15 -30.86 3.58 -4.68
C LEU A 15 -30.06 2.42 -5.25
N TYR A 16 -30.52 1.81 -6.35
CA TYR A 16 -29.79 0.78 -7.09
C TYR A 16 -28.40 1.26 -7.53
N ALA A 17 -28.31 2.44 -8.13
CA ALA A 17 -27.04 3.00 -8.61
C ALA A 17 -26.10 3.34 -7.44
N LEU A 18 -26.65 3.86 -6.33
CA LEU A 18 -25.90 4.12 -5.11
C LEU A 18 -25.33 2.83 -4.50
N CYS A 19 -26.10 1.73 -4.51
CA CYS A 19 -25.61 0.44 -4.05
C CYS A 19 -24.45 -0.06 -4.94
N ILE A 20 -24.56 0.02 -6.27
CA ILE A 20 -23.47 -0.36 -7.17
C ILE A 20 -22.21 0.48 -6.90
N LEU A 21 -22.36 1.81 -6.77
CA LEU A 21 -21.24 2.70 -6.48
C LEU A 21 -20.56 2.35 -5.15
N LEU A 22 -21.34 2.10 -4.10
CA LEU A 22 -20.83 1.63 -2.81
C LEU A 22 -20.10 0.28 -2.95
N GLY A 23 -20.65 -0.64 -3.75
CA GLY A 23 -20.01 -1.92 -4.05
C GLY A 23 -18.64 -1.77 -4.72
N ILE A 24 -18.52 -0.83 -5.66
CA ILE A 24 -17.24 -0.49 -6.29
C ILE A 24 -16.29 0.09 -5.25
N ILE A 25 -16.71 1.09 -4.47
CA ILE A 25 -15.85 1.73 -3.45
C ILE A 25 -15.34 0.72 -2.43
N VAL A 26 -16.22 -0.12 -1.88
CA VAL A 26 -15.84 -1.13 -0.88
C VAL A 26 -14.97 -2.21 -1.52
N GLY A 27 -15.27 -2.63 -2.76
CA GLY A 27 -14.44 -3.57 -3.51
C GLY A 27 -13.03 -3.04 -3.74
N VAL A 28 -12.89 -1.79 -4.18
CA VAL A 28 -11.59 -1.12 -4.41
C VAL A 28 -10.83 -0.95 -3.11
N TYR A 29 -11.49 -0.49 -2.04
CA TYR A 29 -10.87 -0.39 -0.72
C TYR A 29 -10.31 -1.73 -0.24
N MET A 30 -11.08 -2.81 -0.42
CA MET A 30 -10.63 -4.16 -0.08
C MET A 30 -9.45 -4.59 -0.95
N MET A 31 -9.49 -4.35 -2.27
CA MET A 31 -8.38 -4.65 -3.18
C MET A 31 -7.11 -3.93 -2.75
N ILE A 32 -7.17 -2.66 -2.34
CA ILE A 32 -6.00 -1.90 -1.85
C ILE A 32 -5.44 -2.54 -0.58
N LYS A 33 -6.31 -2.83 0.39
CA LYS A 33 -5.89 -3.42 1.67
C LYS A 33 -5.25 -4.79 1.49
N GLU A 34 -5.79 -5.62 0.60
CA GLU A 34 -5.26 -6.94 0.32
C GLU A 34 -4.08 -6.91 -0.66
N GLY A 35 -4.05 -5.96 -1.58
CA GLY A 35 -2.95 -5.73 -2.53
C GLY A 35 -1.66 -5.34 -1.82
N LYS A 36 -1.73 -4.44 -0.85
CA LYS A 36 -0.57 -4.07 0.00
C LYS A 36 0.10 -5.28 0.63
N ARG A 37 -0.69 -6.26 1.10
CA ARG A 37 -0.14 -7.50 1.68
C ARG A 37 0.60 -8.36 0.66
N LEU A 38 0.28 -8.24 -0.61
CA LEU A 38 0.91 -8.98 -1.70
C LEU A 38 1.99 -8.16 -2.43
N GLY A 39 2.37 -6.99 -1.88
CA GLY A 39 3.35 -6.09 -2.49
C GLY A 39 2.81 -5.37 -3.74
N ILE A 40 1.49 -5.20 -3.84
CA ILE A 40 0.84 -4.44 -4.92
C ILE A 40 0.61 -3.02 -4.42
N TYR A 41 1.26 -2.06 -5.07
CA TYR A 41 1.11 -0.63 -4.81
C TYR A 41 -0.34 -0.18 -4.97
N SER A 42 -0.78 0.75 -4.12
CA SER A 42 -2.17 1.25 -4.14
C SER A 42 -2.48 1.94 -5.47
N ASP A 43 -1.53 2.70 -6.01
CA ASP A 43 -1.64 3.42 -7.27
C ASP A 43 -1.88 2.50 -8.46
N PHE A 44 -1.23 1.34 -8.48
CA PHE A 44 -1.48 0.32 -9.51
C PHE A 44 -2.95 -0.09 -9.55
N ILE A 45 -3.59 -0.19 -8.39
CA ILE A 45 -5.01 -0.55 -8.26
C ILE A 45 -5.90 0.65 -8.63
N TYR A 46 -5.61 1.84 -8.11
CA TYR A 46 -6.39 3.05 -8.42
C TYR A 46 -6.42 3.34 -9.94
N TYR A 47 -5.26 3.43 -10.58
CA TYR A 47 -5.18 3.67 -12.02
C TYR A 47 -5.78 2.52 -12.82
N GLY A 48 -5.54 1.27 -12.39
CA GLY A 48 -6.13 0.09 -13.02
C GLY A 48 -7.66 0.12 -13.04
N VAL A 49 -8.29 0.51 -11.93
CA VAL A 49 -9.75 0.63 -11.80
C VAL A 49 -10.29 1.79 -12.64
N ILE A 50 -9.63 2.96 -12.60
CA ILE A 50 -10.00 4.15 -13.39
C ILE A 50 -10.00 3.83 -14.89
N ILE A 51 -9.12 2.96 -15.36
CA ILE A 51 -9.06 2.54 -16.76
C ILE A 51 -10.07 1.41 -17.04
N THR A 52 -10.14 0.42 -16.15
CA THR A 52 -10.91 -0.81 -16.39
C THR A 52 -12.41 -0.58 -16.32
N VAL A 53 -12.91 0.22 -15.38
CA VAL A 53 -14.35 0.42 -15.19
C VAL A 53 -15.00 1.13 -16.41
N PRO A 54 -14.48 2.26 -16.93
CA PRO A 54 -15.05 2.88 -18.12
C PRO A 54 -15.00 1.97 -19.35
N LEU A 55 -13.87 1.29 -19.58
CA LEU A 55 -13.74 0.36 -20.71
C LEU A 55 -14.67 -0.84 -20.59
N ALA A 56 -14.90 -1.35 -19.37
CA ALA A 56 -15.88 -2.39 -19.13
C ALA A 56 -17.32 -1.93 -19.44
N ILE A 57 -17.67 -0.67 -19.16
CA ILE A 57 -18.97 -0.11 -19.55
C ILE A 57 -19.10 -0.06 -21.07
N VAL A 58 -18.06 0.38 -21.78
CA VAL A 58 -18.01 0.35 -23.25
C VAL A 58 -18.17 -1.07 -23.77
N GLY A 59 -17.44 -2.03 -23.20
CA GLY A 59 -17.56 -3.46 -23.55
C GLY A 59 -18.96 -4.01 -23.33
N ALA A 60 -19.59 -3.66 -22.21
CA ALA A 60 -20.96 -4.07 -21.90
C ALA A 60 -21.97 -3.49 -22.90
N ARG A 61 -21.74 -2.25 -23.36
CA ARG A 61 -22.56 -1.60 -24.38
C ARG A 61 -22.39 -2.24 -25.74
N LEU A 62 -21.16 -2.44 -26.18
CA LEU A 62 -20.85 -3.07 -27.47
C LEU A 62 -21.44 -4.48 -27.55
N TRP A 63 -21.34 -5.25 -26.47
CA TRP A 63 -21.96 -6.57 -26.42
C TRP A 63 -23.47 -6.51 -26.55
N TYR A 64 -24.14 -5.58 -25.84
CA TYR A 64 -25.59 -5.43 -25.99
C TYR A 64 -25.98 -5.12 -27.44
N VAL A 65 -25.29 -4.17 -28.08
CA VAL A 65 -25.53 -3.78 -29.48
C VAL A 65 -25.33 -4.98 -30.42
N LEU A 66 -24.26 -5.75 -30.23
CA LEU A 66 -23.92 -6.91 -31.07
C LEU A 66 -25.00 -8.00 -31.06
N PHE A 67 -25.71 -8.17 -29.94
CA PHE A 67 -26.74 -9.19 -29.79
C PHE A 67 -28.17 -8.68 -30.04
N ASN A 68 -28.33 -7.41 -30.41
CA ASN A 68 -29.62 -6.80 -30.76
C ASN A 68 -29.48 -5.96 -32.05
N LEU A 69 -28.84 -6.51 -33.09
CA LEU A 69 -28.50 -5.78 -34.33
C LEU A 69 -29.74 -5.29 -35.11
N ASP A 70 -30.88 -5.90 -34.87
CA ASP A 70 -32.18 -5.59 -35.44
C ASP A 70 -32.81 -4.28 -34.89
N GLU A 71 -32.28 -3.70 -33.81
CA GLU A 71 -32.79 -2.44 -33.20
C GLU A 71 -32.48 -1.16 -34.01
N GLY A 72 -31.80 -1.25 -35.16
CA GLY A 72 -31.54 -0.10 -36.04
C GLY A 72 -30.61 0.95 -35.41
N TRP A 73 -29.40 0.51 -35.07
CA TRP A 73 -28.40 1.31 -34.35
C TRP A 73 -27.82 2.47 -35.18
N THR A 74 -27.78 3.66 -34.58
CA THR A 74 -26.97 4.81 -35.03
C THR A 74 -25.82 5.03 -34.04
N PHE A 75 -24.77 5.74 -34.46
CA PHE A 75 -23.64 6.07 -33.57
C PHE A 75 -24.11 6.79 -32.29
N SER A 76 -24.99 7.78 -32.43
CA SER A 76 -25.58 8.54 -31.30
C SER A 76 -26.30 7.65 -30.28
N LYS A 77 -27.08 6.66 -30.74
CA LYS A 77 -27.74 5.67 -29.88
C LYS A 77 -26.75 4.72 -29.20
N ILE A 78 -25.69 4.31 -29.92
CA ILE A 78 -24.66 3.41 -29.37
C ILE A 78 -23.96 4.07 -28.18
N ILE A 79 -23.54 5.33 -28.32
CA ILE A 79 -22.83 6.07 -27.25
C ILE A 79 -23.77 6.72 -26.23
N GLY A 80 -25.09 6.58 -26.39
CA GLY A 80 -26.09 7.01 -25.41
C GLY A 80 -26.39 8.51 -25.42
N LEU A 81 -26.13 9.22 -26.53
CA LEU A 81 -26.50 10.64 -26.68
C LEU A 81 -28.03 10.82 -26.81
N ASP A 82 -28.72 9.81 -27.32
CA ASP A 82 -30.18 9.83 -27.55
C ASP A 82 -30.94 9.19 -26.38
N GLY A 83 -30.83 9.77 -25.17
CA GLY A 83 -31.59 9.32 -24.00
C GLY A 83 -30.86 8.39 -23.03
N GLY A 84 -29.52 8.30 -23.12
CA GLY A 84 -28.67 7.60 -22.15
C GLY A 84 -28.24 6.17 -22.56
N LEU A 85 -27.47 5.53 -21.68
CA LEU A 85 -26.89 4.19 -21.88
C LEU A 85 -27.83 3.07 -21.39
N ALA A 86 -29.06 3.01 -21.91
CA ALA A 86 -29.97 1.90 -21.64
C ALA A 86 -29.57 0.66 -22.46
N GLY A 87 -29.51 -0.53 -21.84
CA GLY A 87 -29.09 -1.78 -22.50
C GLY A 87 -27.59 -2.03 -22.38
N LEU A 88 -27.18 -2.60 -21.25
CA LEU A 88 -25.80 -3.03 -20.97
C LEU A 88 -25.79 -4.53 -20.68
N ALA A 89 -24.91 -5.26 -21.36
CA ALA A 89 -24.76 -6.70 -21.17
C ALA A 89 -23.48 -7.00 -20.37
N ILE A 90 -23.64 -7.58 -19.18
CA ILE A 90 -22.53 -7.81 -18.24
C ILE A 90 -21.40 -8.69 -18.83
N GLN A 91 -21.74 -9.59 -19.75
CA GLN A 91 -20.78 -10.48 -20.42
C GLN A 91 -19.69 -9.69 -21.14
N GLY A 92 -20.09 -8.68 -21.92
CA GLY A 92 -19.14 -7.80 -22.62
C GLY A 92 -18.25 -7.02 -21.68
N GLY A 93 -18.82 -6.52 -20.58
CA GLY A 93 -18.06 -5.79 -19.58
C GLY A 93 -17.02 -6.64 -18.88
N VAL A 94 -17.36 -7.89 -18.51
CA VAL A 94 -16.41 -8.82 -17.88
C VAL A 94 -15.29 -9.21 -18.85
N ILE A 95 -15.59 -9.48 -20.11
CA ILE A 95 -14.59 -9.84 -21.12
C ILE A 95 -13.60 -8.68 -21.32
N VAL A 96 -14.11 -7.48 -21.56
CA VAL A 96 -13.25 -6.30 -21.75
C VAL A 96 -12.47 -6.00 -20.47
N ALA A 97 -13.07 -6.11 -19.29
CA ALA A 97 -12.35 -5.92 -18.03
C ALA A 97 -11.17 -6.89 -17.88
N MET A 98 -11.36 -8.17 -18.19
CA MET A 98 -10.28 -9.17 -18.13
C MET A 98 -9.15 -8.88 -19.12
N ILE A 99 -9.48 -8.44 -20.34
CA ILE A 99 -8.50 -8.04 -21.36
C ILE A 99 -7.70 -6.82 -20.88
N VAL A 100 -8.38 -5.79 -20.36
CA VAL A 100 -7.74 -4.58 -19.85
C VAL A 100 -6.84 -4.89 -18.66
N ILE A 101 -7.30 -5.70 -17.70
CA ILE A 101 -6.50 -6.13 -16.55
C ILE A 101 -5.25 -6.89 -17.03
N TYR A 102 -5.38 -7.77 -18.03
CA TYR A 102 -4.24 -8.49 -18.62
C TYR A 102 -3.20 -7.52 -19.17
N PHE A 103 -3.59 -6.59 -20.03
CA PHE A 103 -2.67 -5.62 -20.63
C PHE A 103 -2.10 -4.65 -19.60
N TRP A 104 -2.89 -4.22 -18.61
CA TRP A 104 -2.44 -3.38 -17.51
C TRP A 104 -1.34 -4.07 -16.67
N CYS A 105 -1.55 -5.35 -16.34
CA CYS A 105 -0.55 -6.16 -15.63
C CYS A 105 0.74 -6.30 -16.46
N ARG A 106 0.63 -6.55 -17.77
CA ARG A 106 1.80 -6.66 -18.66
C ARG A 106 2.55 -5.34 -18.79
N HIS A 107 1.84 -4.22 -18.92
CA HIS A 107 2.44 -2.89 -19.04
C HIS A 107 3.19 -2.46 -17.77
N LYS A 108 2.70 -2.86 -16.59
CA LYS A 108 3.31 -2.53 -15.28
C LYS A 108 4.18 -3.64 -14.70
N ASN A 109 4.48 -4.68 -15.48
CA ASN A 109 5.26 -5.85 -15.06
C ASN A 109 4.76 -6.50 -13.75
N MET A 110 3.44 -6.55 -13.57
CA MET A 110 2.78 -7.12 -12.40
C MET A 110 2.27 -8.53 -12.69
N ALA A 111 2.44 -9.45 -11.75
CA ALA A 111 1.98 -10.82 -11.90
C ALA A 111 0.43 -10.89 -11.93
N LEU A 112 -0.13 -11.25 -13.09
CA LEU A 112 -1.57 -11.29 -13.34
C LEU A 112 -2.34 -12.06 -12.25
N TYR A 113 -1.82 -13.22 -11.83
CA TYR A 113 -2.47 -14.05 -10.83
C TYR A 113 -2.61 -13.37 -9.47
N LYS A 114 -1.64 -12.55 -9.05
CA LYS A 114 -1.74 -11.77 -7.81
C LYS A 114 -2.90 -10.77 -7.90
N VAL A 115 -3.07 -10.14 -9.07
CA VAL A 115 -4.10 -9.12 -9.33
C VAL A 115 -5.49 -9.74 -9.42
N ILE A 116 -5.68 -10.79 -10.22
CA ILE A 116 -7.02 -11.38 -10.36
C ILE A 116 -7.50 -12.08 -9.08
N ASP A 117 -6.59 -12.56 -8.23
CA ASP A 117 -6.95 -13.15 -6.93
C ASP A 117 -7.31 -12.11 -5.86
N ILE A 118 -6.91 -10.84 -6.00
CA ILE A 118 -7.48 -9.75 -5.17
C ILE A 118 -8.82 -9.26 -5.75
N VAL A 119 -9.00 -9.33 -7.07
CA VAL A 119 -10.26 -8.99 -7.75
C VAL A 119 -11.37 -10.01 -7.43
N ALA A 120 -11.06 -11.31 -7.37
CA ALA A 120 -12.05 -12.37 -7.15
C ALA A 120 -12.95 -12.17 -5.91
N PRO A 121 -12.41 -11.99 -4.68
CA PRO A 121 -13.24 -11.68 -3.53
C PRO A 121 -13.90 -10.30 -3.63
N ALA A 122 -13.31 -9.34 -4.37
CA ALA A 122 -13.88 -8.00 -4.53
C ALA A 122 -15.14 -8.04 -5.41
N LEU A 123 -15.17 -8.92 -6.41
CA LEU A 123 -16.36 -9.19 -7.22
C LEU A 123 -17.51 -9.74 -6.37
N LEU A 124 -17.23 -10.67 -5.46
CA LEU A 124 -18.25 -11.18 -4.54
C LEU A 124 -18.81 -10.08 -3.63
N ILE A 125 -17.95 -9.21 -3.10
CA ILE A 125 -18.38 -8.05 -2.30
C ILE A 125 -19.24 -7.10 -3.15
N ALA A 126 -18.80 -6.73 -4.36
CA ALA A 126 -19.58 -5.89 -5.25
C ALA A 126 -20.94 -6.50 -5.59
N GLN A 127 -21.02 -7.82 -5.76
CA GLN A 127 -22.28 -8.54 -5.96
C GLN A 127 -23.20 -8.44 -4.74
N VAL A 128 -22.70 -8.46 -3.51
CA VAL A 128 -23.54 -8.25 -2.31
C VAL A 128 -24.28 -6.93 -2.40
N PHE A 129 -23.57 -5.84 -2.73
CA PHE A 129 -24.18 -4.53 -2.89
C PHE A 129 -25.14 -4.49 -4.09
N GLY A 130 -24.80 -5.13 -5.20
CA GLY A 130 -25.72 -5.28 -6.35
C GLY A 130 -27.05 -5.93 -5.95
N ARG A 131 -27.02 -6.96 -5.08
CA ARG A 131 -28.22 -7.61 -4.55
C ARG A 131 -29.05 -6.69 -3.67
N TRP A 132 -28.43 -5.88 -2.83
CA TRP A 132 -29.13 -4.83 -2.09
C TRP A 132 -29.78 -3.80 -3.03
N GLY A 133 -29.14 -3.48 -4.16
CA GLY A 133 -29.78 -2.71 -5.23
C GLY A 133 -31.08 -3.38 -5.72
N ASN A 134 -31.03 -4.67 -6.06
CA ASN A 134 -32.21 -5.40 -6.54
C ASN A 134 -33.36 -5.39 -5.52
N PHE A 135 -33.04 -5.43 -4.22
CA PHE A 135 -34.02 -5.29 -3.14
C PHE A 135 -34.76 -3.95 -3.20
N PHE A 136 -34.04 -2.83 -3.35
CA PHE A 136 -34.67 -1.51 -3.46
C PHE A 136 -35.50 -1.32 -4.74
N ASN A 137 -35.15 -2.04 -5.80
CA ASN A 137 -35.92 -2.08 -7.06
C ASN A 137 -37.06 -3.12 -7.04
N LYS A 138 -37.21 -3.90 -5.96
CA LYS A 138 -38.22 -4.98 -5.83
C LYS A 138 -38.19 -5.98 -6.98
N GLU A 139 -36.99 -6.33 -7.45
CA GLU A 139 -36.76 -7.26 -8.55
C GLU A 139 -35.99 -8.52 -8.11
N LEU A 140 -35.95 -9.51 -9.00
CA LEU A 140 -35.19 -10.76 -8.81
C LEU A 140 -35.57 -11.58 -7.56
N TYR A 141 -36.78 -11.42 -7.03
CA TYR A 141 -37.31 -12.10 -5.84
C TYR A 141 -37.65 -13.59 -6.08
N GLY A 142 -37.83 -14.34 -4.99
CA GLY A 142 -38.14 -15.78 -5.03
C GLY A 142 -39.65 -16.12 -5.01
N PRO A 143 -40.00 -17.39 -4.76
CA PRO A 143 -41.39 -17.83 -4.69
C PRO A 143 -42.16 -17.18 -3.54
N GLU A 144 -43.47 -17.40 -3.53
CA GLU A 144 -44.34 -17.02 -2.41
C GLU A 144 -43.93 -17.72 -1.11
N ILE A 145 -43.89 -16.95 -0.03
CA ILE A 145 -43.64 -17.44 1.33
C ILE A 145 -44.87 -18.18 1.82
N LYS A 146 -44.71 -19.47 2.16
CA LYS A 146 -45.80 -20.29 2.71
C LYS A 146 -46.12 -19.98 4.17
N ASN A 147 -45.09 -19.72 5.00
CA ASN A 147 -45.25 -19.40 6.42
C ASN A 147 -44.87 -17.94 6.69
N VAL A 148 -45.85 -17.04 6.53
CA VAL A 148 -45.66 -15.59 6.69
C VAL A 148 -45.32 -15.22 8.14
N THR A 149 -45.91 -15.92 9.12
CA THR A 149 -45.66 -15.67 10.54
C THR A 149 -44.20 -15.89 10.89
N LEU A 150 -43.63 -17.03 10.47
CA LEU A 150 -42.21 -17.32 10.69
C LEU A 150 -41.32 -16.33 9.93
N PHE A 151 -41.66 -16.00 8.67
CA PHE A 151 -40.90 -15.04 7.87
C PHE A 151 -40.82 -13.66 8.55
N LYS A 152 -41.95 -13.15 9.09
CA LYS A 152 -42.00 -11.88 9.81
C LYS A 152 -41.28 -11.92 11.16
N ALA A 153 -41.20 -13.07 11.80
CA ALA A 153 -40.47 -13.26 13.06
C ALA A 153 -38.94 -13.30 12.83
N LEU A 154 -38.48 -13.88 11.71
CA LEU A 154 -37.05 -14.07 11.43
C LEU A 154 -36.35 -12.83 10.88
N LEU A 155 -37.08 -11.91 10.24
CA LEU A 155 -36.50 -10.77 9.52
C LEU A 155 -37.08 -9.44 9.98
N PRO A 156 -36.27 -8.37 10.00
CA PRO A 156 -36.75 -7.05 10.40
C PRO A 156 -37.86 -6.52 9.47
N ARG A 157 -38.72 -5.66 10.02
CA ARG A 157 -39.85 -5.03 9.29
C ARG A 157 -39.41 -4.37 7.99
N PHE A 158 -38.28 -3.67 8.00
CA PHE A 158 -37.68 -3.06 6.81
C PHE A 158 -37.54 -4.03 5.63
N ILE A 159 -37.10 -5.27 5.88
CA ILE A 159 -36.98 -6.28 4.81
C ILE A 159 -38.35 -6.86 4.48
N THR A 160 -39.11 -7.28 5.50
CA THR A 160 -40.37 -8.02 5.29
C THR A 160 -41.44 -7.18 4.59
N ASP A 161 -41.53 -5.89 4.91
CA ASP A 161 -42.48 -4.95 4.29
C ASP A 161 -42.12 -4.68 2.82
N ASN A 162 -40.82 -4.57 2.50
CA ASN A 162 -40.35 -4.38 1.12
C ASN A 162 -40.44 -5.66 0.26
N MET A 163 -40.50 -6.83 0.90
CA MET A 163 -40.68 -8.13 0.23
C MET A 163 -42.15 -8.52 0.05
N TYR A 164 -43.09 -7.64 0.38
CA TYR A 164 -44.48 -7.77 -0.06
C TYR A 164 -44.61 -7.21 -1.48
N ILE A 165 -44.63 -8.12 -2.47
CA ILE A 165 -44.52 -7.79 -3.90
C ILE A 165 -45.65 -8.49 -4.65
N LEU A 166 -46.40 -7.70 -5.45
CA LEU A 166 -47.55 -8.17 -6.22
C LEU A 166 -48.58 -8.94 -5.36
N GLY A 167 -48.91 -8.38 -4.18
CA GLY A 167 -49.92 -8.92 -3.27
C GLY A 167 -49.50 -10.15 -2.46
N LYS A 168 -48.22 -10.55 -2.50
CA LYS A 168 -47.71 -11.75 -1.82
C LYS A 168 -46.37 -11.47 -1.13
N TYR A 169 -46.13 -12.08 0.03
CA TYR A 169 -44.80 -12.10 0.62
C TYR A 169 -43.89 -13.03 -0.19
N ARG A 170 -42.74 -12.53 -0.63
CA ARG A 170 -41.80 -13.26 -1.49
C ARG A 170 -40.50 -13.58 -0.75
N HIS A 171 -39.88 -14.69 -1.14
CA HIS A 171 -38.55 -15.04 -0.63
C HIS A 171 -37.50 -13.98 -1.00
N PRO A 172 -36.74 -13.44 -0.02
CA PRO A 172 -35.68 -12.44 -0.23
C PRO A 172 -34.41 -13.08 -0.79
N THR A 173 -34.46 -13.48 -2.05
CA THR A 173 -33.31 -14.05 -2.79
C THR A 173 -32.09 -13.13 -2.78
N PHE A 174 -32.29 -11.81 -2.74
CA PHE A 174 -31.19 -10.84 -2.58
C PHE A 174 -30.35 -11.11 -1.32
N LEU A 175 -31.01 -11.44 -0.20
CA LEU A 175 -30.37 -11.70 1.07
C LEU A 175 -29.65 -13.04 1.05
N TYR A 176 -30.25 -14.06 0.42
CA TYR A 176 -29.65 -15.38 0.29
C TYR A 176 -28.38 -15.32 -0.58
N GLU A 177 -28.47 -14.73 -1.76
CA GLU A 177 -27.35 -14.59 -2.68
C GLU A 177 -26.27 -13.65 -2.11
N GLY A 178 -26.68 -12.52 -1.53
CA GLY A 178 -25.76 -11.58 -0.88
C GLY A 178 -25.00 -12.22 0.28
N SER A 179 -25.66 -13.03 1.10
CA SER A 179 -25.03 -13.73 2.23
C SER A 179 -24.05 -14.80 1.77
N LEU A 180 -24.41 -15.58 0.74
CA LEU A 180 -23.51 -16.57 0.15
C LEU A 180 -22.30 -15.92 -0.51
N ASN A 181 -22.47 -14.78 -1.19
CA ASN A 181 -21.35 -14.04 -1.77
C ASN A 181 -20.43 -13.46 -0.68
N LEU A 182 -21.00 -12.90 0.40
CA LEU A 182 -20.20 -12.43 1.54
C LEU A 182 -19.43 -13.58 2.19
N LEU A 183 -20.08 -14.73 2.40
CA LEU A 183 -19.43 -15.93 2.93
C LEU A 183 -18.29 -16.40 2.04
N GLY A 184 -18.49 -16.43 0.72
CA GLY A 184 -17.45 -16.79 -0.26
C GLY A 184 -16.25 -15.86 -0.18
N ALA A 185 -16.48 -14.54 -0.10
CA ALA A 185 -15.40 -13.56 0.06
C ALA A 185 -14.61 -13.79 1.36
N ILE A 186 -15.30 -14.02 2.48
CA ILE A 186 -14.68 -14.31 3.77
C ILE A 186 -13.84 -15.59 3.69
N ILE A 187 -14.38 -16.67 3.14
CA ILE A 187 -13.68 -17.94 2.98
C ILE A 187 -12.41 -17.77 2.15
N MET A 188 -12.49 -17.09 1.00
CA MET A 188 -11.32 -16.84 0.14
C MET A 188 -10.21 -16.07 0.88
N LEU A 189 -10.58 -15.03 1.62
CA LEU A 189 -9.61 -14.24 2.38
C LEU A 189 -9.00 -15.05 3.53
N ILE A 190 -9.77 -15.90 4.21
CA ILE A 190 -9.26 -16.78 5.28
C ILE A 190 -8.33 -17.84 4.69
N LEU A 191 -8.72 -18.50 3.60
CA LEU A 191 -7.92 -19.53 2.94
C LEU A 191 -6.57 -18.97 2.50
N ARG A 192 -6.54 -17.79 1.87
CA ARG A 192 -5.27 -17.15 1.47
C ARG A 192 -4.33 -16.88 2.64
N ARG A 193 -4.87 -16.48 3.79
CA ARG A 193 -4.07 -16.10 4.96
C ARG A 193 -3.61 -17.29 5.78
N LYS A 194 -4.42 -18.34 5.89
CA LYS A 194 -4.16 -19.48 6.80
C LYS A 194 -3.63 -20.72 6.10
N PHE A 195 -3.94 -20.91 4.81
CA PHE A 195 -3.58 -22.14 4.11
C PHE A 195 -2.29 -21.97 3.31
N THR A 196 -1.19 -22.46 3.86
CA THR A 196 0.17 -22.28 3.32
C THR A 196 0.39 -22.94 1.96
N LYS A 197 -0.41 -23.95 1.60
CA LYS A 197 -0.33 -24.64 0.31
C LYS A 197 -1.08 -23.93 -0.83
N LEU A 198 -1.78 -22.83 -0.54
CA LEU A 198 -2.52 -22.09 -1.54
C LEU A 198 -1.57 -21.30 -2.45
N LYS A 199 -1.81 -21.35 -3.77
CA LYS A 199 -0.95 -20.72 -4.78
C LYS A 199 -1.63 -19.51 -5.41
N SER A 200 -0.85 -18.51 -5.81
CA SER A 200 -1.32 -17.31 -6.52
C SER A 200 -2.06 -17.69 -7.79
N GLY A 201 -3.33 -17.33 -7.91
CA GLY A 201 -4.27 -17.71 -8.97
C GLY A 201 -5.31 -18.74 -8.52
N ASP A 202 -5.16 -19.39 -7.36
CA ASP A 202 -6.13 -20.40 -6.91
C ASP A 202 -7.48 -19.76 -6.52
N LEU A 203 -7.49 -18.49 -6.09
CA LEU A 203 -8.72 -17.83 -5.68
C LEU A 203 -9.64 -17.54 -6.87
N ILE A 204 -9.12 -17.18 -8.04
CA ILE A 204 -9.97 -16.97 -9.23
C ILE A 204 -10.63 -18.27 -9.69
N GLY A 205 -9.92 -19.40 -9.62
CA GLY A 205 -10.50 -20.72 -9.90
C GLY A 205 -11.60 -21.07 -8.90
N GLY A 206 -11.34 -20.84 -7.61
CA GLY A 206 -12.34 -20.98 -6.55
C GLY A 206 -13.55 -20.06 -6.72
N TYR A 207 -13.35 -18.84 -7.22
CA TYR A 207 -14.42 -17.88 -7.52
C TYR A 207 -15.35 -18.36 -8.62
N LEU A 208 -14.81 -18.90 -9.71
CA LEU A 208 -15.62 -19.43 -10.81
C LEU A 208 -16.52 -20.58 -10.32
N VAL A 209 -15.97 -21.48 -9.51
CA VAL A 209 -16.74 -22.57 -8.89
C VAL A 209 -17.79 -22.02 -7.93
N TRP A 210 -17.40 -21.11 -7.03
CA TRP A 210 -18.30 -20.51 -6.05
C TRP A 210 -19.48 -19.80 -6.71
N TYR A 211 -19.20 -18.94 -7.70
CA TYR A 211 -20.21 -18.23 -8.46
C TYR A 211 -21.20 -19.19 -9.10
N GLY A 212 -20.71 -20.23 -9.80
CA GLY A 212 -21.59 -21.20 -10.45
C GLY A 212 -22.49 -21.94 -9.47
N VAL A 213 -21.95 -22.37 -8.32
CA VAL A 213 -22.74 -23.04 -7.27
C VAL A 213 -23.82 -22.13 -6.70
N VAL A 214 -23.45 -20.91 -6.28
CA VAL A 214 -24.40 -19.93 -5.73
C VAL A 214 -25.46 -19.58 -6.77
N ARG A 215 -25.07 -19.44 -8.04
CA ARG A 215 -25.99 -19.11 -9.12
C ARG A 215 -27.00 -20.23 -9.39
N ILE A 216 -26.59 -21.49 -9.35
CA ILE A 216 -27.53 -22.63 -9.49
C ILE A 216 -28.56 -22.61 -8.36
N ILE A 217 -28.13 -22.43 -7.10
CA ILE A 217 -29.03 -22.40 -5.93
C ILE A 217 -30.06 -21.28 -6.06
N THR A 218 -29.60 -20.07 -6.36
CA THR A 218 -30.43 -18.86 -6.40
C THR A 218 -31.35 -18.83 -7.62
N GLU A 219 -30.88 -19.25 -8.79
CA GLU A 219 -31.69 -19.38 -10.00
C GLU A 219 -32.78 -20.46 -9.84
N THR A 220 -32.47 -21.58 -9.19
CA THR A 220 -33.46 -22.65 -8.92
C THR A 220 -34.57 -22.18 -7.98
N LEU A 221 -34.28 -21.23 -7.08
CA LEU A 221 -35.31 -20.60 -6.25
C LEU A 221 -36.11 -19.59 -7.08
N ARG A 222 -35.43 -18.70 -7.80
CA ARG A 222 -36.07 -17.67 -8.65
C ARG A 222 -36.95 -18.27 -9.75
N SER A 223 -36.63 -19.45 -10.25
CA SER A 223 -37.45 -20.16 -11.25
C SER A 223 -38.88 -20.41 -10.80
N LYS A 224 -39.08 -20.55 -9.49
CA LYS A 224 -40.38 -20.81 -8.87
C LYS A 224 -41.13 -19.52 -8.50
N SER A 225 -40.58 -18.34 -8.83
CA SER A 225 -41.22 -17.04 -8.53
C SER A 225 -42.48 -16.77 -9.34
N GLY A 226 -42.63 -17.42 -10.50
CA GLY A 226 -43.69 -17.15 -11.48
C GLY A 226 -43.35 -16.00 -12.45
N ALA A 227 -42.12 -15.47 -12.42
CA ALA A 227 -41.64 -14.51 -13.42
C ALA A 227 -41.27 -15.24 -14.73
N ASN A 228 -41.95 -14.89 -15.83
CA ASN A 228 -41.77 -15.51 -17.16
C ASN A 228 -40.53 -14.99 -17.93
N GLU A 229 -39.72 -14.12 -17.35
CA GLU A 229 -38.63 -13.42 -18.03
C GLU A 229 -37.27 -14.13 -17.81
N VAL A 230 -37.14 -15.40 -18.20
CA VAL A 230 -35.85 -16.07 -18.14
C VAL A 230 -35.49 -16.66 -19.49
N LEU A 231 -34.32 -16.28 -19.99
CA LEU A 231 -33.78 -16.78 -21.26
C LEU A 231 -33.56 -18.29 -21.17
N MET A 232 -34.27 -19.03 -22.04
CA MET A 232 -34.21 -20.48 -22.16
C MET A 232 -33.47 -20.84 -23.45
N LEU A 233 -32.62 -21.86 -23.40
CA LEU A 233 -31.96 -22.45 -24.57
C LEU A 233 -32.13 -23.97 -24.50
N GLY A 234 -32.81 -24.56 -25.49
CA GLY A 234 -33.03 -26.01 -25.54
C GLY A 234 -33.80 -26.57 -24.34
N GLY A 235 -34.72 -25.81 -23.74
CA GLY A 235 -35.47 -26.22 -22.55
C GLY A 235 -34.72 -26.05 -21.23
N ILE A 236 -33.47 -25.62 -21.25
CA ILE A 236 -32.64 -25.35 -20.07
C ILE A 236 -32.44 -23.84 -19.91
N ARG A 237 -32.42 -23.35 -18.67
CA ARG A 237 -32.12 -21.94 -18.38
C ARG A 237 -30.68 -21.63 -18.71
N VAL A 238 -30.45 -20.58 -19.50
CA VAL A 238 -29.10 -20.15 -19.91
C VAL A 238 -28.21 -19.85 -18.69
N SER A 239 -28.79 -19.29 -17.62
CA SER A 239 -28.06 -19.02 -16.38
C SER A 239 -27.55 -20.29 -15.68
N ILE A 240 -28.27 -21.41 -15.74
CA ILE A 240 -27.82 -22.69 -15.19
C ILE A 240 -26.70 -23.26 -16.06
N LEU A 241 -26.86 -23.23 -17.38
CA LEU A 241 -25.84 -23.70 -18.32
C LEU A 241 -24.51 -22.95 -18.14
N ILE A 242 -24.55 -21.61 -18.09
CA ILE A 242 -23.37 -20.77 -17.84
C ILE A 242 -22.73 -21.10 -16.48
N SER A 243 -23.54 -21.38 -15.46
CA SER A 243 -23.04 -21.75 -14.13
C SER A 243 -22.27 -23.07 -14.14
N ILE A 244 -22.78 -24.08 -14.86
CA ILE A 244 -22.08 -25.37 -15.04
C ILE A 244 -20.76 -25.15 -15.78
N ILE A 245 -20.76 -24.32 -16.84
CA ILE A 245 -19.55 -23.98 -17.59
C ILE A 245 -18.52 -23.33 -16.65
N PHE A 246 -18.92 -22.37 -15.80
CA PHE A 246 -18.00 -21.73 -14.86
C PHE A 246 -17.44 -22.70 -13.82
N ILE A 247 -18.24 -23.65 -13.33
CA ILE A 247 -17.76 -24.70 -12.41
C ILE A 247 -16.69 -25.55 -13.11
N ILE A 248 -16.98 -26.03 -14.32
CA ILE A 248 -16.05 -26.85 -15.09
C ILE A 248 -14.77 -26.07 -15.38
N LEU A 249 -14.87 -24.83 -15.89
CA LEU A 249 -13.73 -23.97 -16.17
C LEU A 249 -12.89 -23.70 -14.91
N GLY A 250 -13.54 -23.42 -13.77
CA GLY A 250 -12.85 -23.20 -12.50
C GLY A 250 -12.07 -24.44 -12.03
N ILE A 251 -12.69 -25.62 -12.07
CA ILE A 251 -12.04 -26.89 -11.69
C ILE A 251 -10.91 -27.23 -12.67
N SER A 252 -11.18 -27.18 -13.98
CA SER A 252 -10.18 -27.44 -15.02
C SER A 252 -9.00 -26.48 -14.90
N PHE A 253 -9.25 -25.20 -14.66
CA PHE A 253 -8.19 -24.22 -14.44
C PHE A 253 -7.34 -24.57 -13.21
N LEU A 254 -7.97 -24.92 -12.07
CA LEU A 254 -7.25 -25.32 -10.86
C LEU A 254 -6.37 -26.56 -11.09
N ILE A 255 -6.88 -27.55 -11.84
CA ILE A 255 -6.15 -28.79 -12.19
C ILE A 255 -5.00 -28.48 -13.15
N LEU A 256 -5.29 -27.86 -14.30
CA LEU A 256 -4.31 -27.57 -15.35
C LEU A 256 -3.19 -26.68 -14.83
N LYS A 257 -3.51 -25.72 -13.96
CA LYS A 257 -2.51 -24.87 -13.32
C LYS A 257 -1.53 -25.68 -12.50
N ARG A 258 -1.88 -26.84 -11.93
CA ARG A 258 -0.91 -27.70 -11.23
C ARG A 258 0.16 -28.27 -12.15
N PHE A 259 -0.11 -28.39 -13.44
CA PHE A 259 0.82 -28.93 -14.44
C PHE A 259 1.55 -27.85 -15.24
N PHE A 260 0.88 -26.75 -15.59
CA PHE A 260 1.39 -25.77 -16.55
C PHE A 260 1.53 -24.33 -16.03
N GLY A 261 1.02 -24.04 -14.83
CA GLY A 261 0.99 -22.67 -14.30
C GLY A 261 2.17 -22.31 -13.39
N PRO A 262 2.34 -21.02 -13.06
CA PRO A 262 3.20 -20.57 -11.97
C PRO A 262 2.73 -21.17 -10.64
N GLN A 263 3.69 -21.59 -9.82
CA GLN A 263 3.43 -22.27 -8.54
C GLN A 263 3.71 -21.42 -7.31
N ASP A 264 3.74 -20.09 -7.47
CA ASP A 264 4.05 -19.16 -6.38
C ASP A 264 3.09 -19.34 -5.20
N TYR A 265 3.61 -19.79 -4.06
CA TYR A 265 2.81 -19.96 -2.86
C TYR A 265 2.56 -18.60 -2.21
N TYR A 266 1.37 -18.42 -1.67
CA TYR A 266 1.06 -17.20 -0.92
C TYR A 266 1.97 -17.00 0.28
N LYS A 267 2.38 -18.09 0.95
CA LYS A 267 3.32 -18.03 2.07
C LYS A 267 4.63 -17.36 1.65
N ASP A 268 5.16 -17.69 0.47
CA ASP A 268 6.44 -17.20 -0.01
C ASP A 268 6.33 -15.75 -0.47
N ILE A 269 5.25 -15.40 -1.18
CA ILE A 269 4.95 -14.01 -1.55
C ILE A 269 4.85 -13.13 -0.30
N LEU A 270 4.13 -13.59 0.72
CA LEU A 270 3.97 -12.84 1.97
C LEU A 270 5.31 -12.70 2.71
N ALA A 271 6.14 -13.73 2.71
CA ALA A 271 7.47 -13.70 3.31
C ALA A 271 8.41 -12.73 2.56
N GLU A 272 8.37 -12.72 1.23
CA GLU A 272 9.14 -11.79 0.39
C GLU A 272 8.72 -10.33 0.63
N VAL A 273 7.41 -10.06 0.67
CA VAL A 273 6.89 -8.72 0.98
C VAL A 273 7.32 -8.28 2.38
N LYS A 274 7.21 -9.16 3.39
CA LYS A 274 7.68 -8.87 4.75
C LYS A 274 9.17 -8.57 4.76
N LYS A 275 9.99 -9.36 4.05
CA LYS A 275 11.44 -9.17 3.94
C LYS A 275 11.82 -7.85 3.28
N ASN A 276 11.00 -7.32 2.37
CA ASN A 276 11.30 -6.08 1.66
C ASN A 276 10.73 -4.82 2.33
N HIS A 277 9.80 -4.98 3.28
CA HIS A 277 9.20 -3.89 4.05
C HIS A 277 10.15 -3.42 5.16
N VAL A 278 10.58 -2.16 5.09
CA VAL A 278 11.40 -1.54 6.13
C VAL A 278 10.51 -1.28 7.34
N ASP A 279 10.92 -1.74 8.51
CA ASP A 279 10.24 -1.52 9.79
C ASP A 279 11.06 -0.65 10.77
N THR A 280 12.33 -0.44 10.44
CA THR A 280 13.31 0.21 11.30
C THR A 280 14.07 1.27 10.52
N VAL A 281 14.25 2.46 11.10
CA VAL A 281 15.05 3.54 10.51
C VAL A 281 16.14 3.94 11.48
N LEU A 282 17.39 3.79 11.04
CA LEU A 282 18.56 4.26 11.77
C LEU A 282 19.04 5.56 11.12
N PHE A 283 19.51 6.50 11.92
CA PHE A 283 20.00 7.79 11.46
C PHE A 283 21.40 8.07 11.98
N ASP A 284 22.24 8.70 11.16
CA ASP A 284 23.27 9.57 11.72
C ASP A 284 22.63 10.82 12.37
N LEU A 285 23.38 11.53 13.21
CA LEU A 285 22.90 12.71 13.91
C LEU A 285 23.33 14.01 13.23
N ASP A 286 24.62 14.18 12.98
CA ASP A 286 25.24 15.48 12.72
C ASP A 286 25.38 15.70 11.22
N GLY A 287 24.70 16.71 10.67
CA GLY A 287 24.58 16.85 9.22
C GLY A 287 23.42 16.04 8.64
N THR A 288 22.85 15.10 9.40
CA THR A 288 21.64 14.36 9.04
C THR A 288 20.39 14.87 9.76
N LEU A 289 20.30 14.79 11.09
CA LEU A 289 19.11 15.25 11.84
C LEU A 289 19.29 16.65 12.42
N LEU A 290 20.51 16.96 12.89
CA LEU A 290 20.90 18.22 13.48
C LEU A 290 21.91 18.94 12.59
N ASP A 291 21.66 20.21 12.29
CA ASP A 291 22.66 21.10 11.72
C ASP A 291 23.61 21.55 12.83
N THR A 292 24.79 20.92 12.86
CA THR A 292 25.87 21.24 13.80
C THR A 292 27.03 21.98 13.16
N LYS A 293 26.98 22.23 11.85
CA LYS A 293 28.05 22.91 11.12
C LYS A 293 28.37 24.29 11.71
N PRO A 294 27.38 25.14 12.07
CA PRO A 294 27.66 26.45 12.67
C PRO A 294 28.47 26.38 13.98
N LEU A 295 28.21 25.38 14.83
CA LEU A 295 28.97 25.20 16.07
C LEU A 295 30.40 24.75 15.79
N ILE A 296 30.58 23.83 14.84
CA ILE A 296 31.89 23.31 14.43
C ILE A 296 32.74 24.44 13.86
N ASP A 297 32.19 25.23 12.94
CA ASP A 297 32.87 26.39 12.34
C ASP A 297 33.30 27.40 13.40
N LYS A 298 32.38 27.77 14.32
CA LYS A 298 32.71 28.67 15.45
C LYS A 298 33.80 28.10 16.35
N SER A 299 33.79 26.79 16.60
CA SER A 299 34.79 26.13 17.46
C SER A 299 36.18 26.18 16.82
N PHE A 300 36.29 25.98 15.50
CA PHE A 300 37.54 26.16 14.77
C PHE A 300 38.00 27.61 14.77
N VAL A 301 37.12 28.55 14.41
CA VAL A 301 37.45 29.99 14.41
C VAL A 301 37.94 30.45 15.78
N TYR A 302 37.25 30.06 16.86
CA TYR A 302 37.63 30.41 18.22
C TYR A 302 39.00 29.83 18.61
N THR A 303 39.28 28.58 18.22
CA THR A 303 40.57 27.94 18.47
C THR A 303 41.69 28.63 17.69
N PHE A 304 41.47 28.94 16.41
CA PHE A 304 42.48 29.60 15.58
C PHE A 304 42.74 31.03 16.04
N GLN A 305 41.74 31.78 16.48
CA GLN A 305 41.94 33.12 17.05
C GLN A 305 42.84 33.09 18.30
N HIS A 306 42.81 32.01 19.09
CA HIS A 306 43.64 31.87 20.27
C HIS A 306 45.10 31.48 19.93
N PHE A 307 45.30 30.47 19.10
CA PHE A 307 46.63 29.90 18.82
C PHE A 307 47.33 30.55 17.61
N PHE A 308 46.58 31.12 16.68
CA PHE A 308 47.04 31.74 15.44
C PHE A 308 46.29 33.06 15.17
N PRO A 309 46.42 34.09 16.03
CA PRO A 309 45.61 35.32 15.96
C PRO A 309 45.78 36.13 14.66
N ASN A 310 46.86 35.88 13.91
CA ASN A 310 47.12 36.53 12.62
C ASN A 310 46.62 35.70 11.42
N HIS A 311 46.05 34.52 11.66
CA HIS A 311 45.51 33.64 10.62
C HIS A 311 43.99 33.64 10.66
N ASN A 312 43.37 34.31 9.71
CA ASN A 312 41.92 34.30 9.54
C ASN A 312 41.53 33.15 8.62
N LEU A 313 40.77 32.19 9.15
CA LEU A 313 40.27 31.06 8.38
C LEU A 313 39.31 31.53 7.27
N THR A 314 39.56 31.05 6.06
CA THR A 314 38.65 31.19 4.92
C THR A 314 37.55 30.13 4.95
N ASP A 315 36.44 30.37 4.25
CA ASP A 315 35.36 29.38 4.11
C ASP A 315 35.85 28.07 3.47
N GLN A 316 36.81 28.14 2.54
CA GLN A 316 37.44 26.96 1.95
C GLN A 316 38.26 26.16 2.96
N GLU A 317 38.99 26.83 3.86
CA GLU A 317 39.71 26.14 4.93
C GLU A 317 38.75 25.46 5.90
N LEU A 318 37.71 26.18 6.35
CA LEU A 318 36.67 25.61 7.22
C LEU A 318 36.01 24.39 6.58
N ALA A 319 35.62 24.47 5.30
CA ALA A 319 35.09 23.33 4.55
C ALA A 319 36.07 22.15 4.53
N SER A 320 37.37 22.40 4.37
CA SER A 320 38.42 21.36 4.37
C SER A 320 38.64 20.66 5.72
N PHE A 321 38.04 21.17 6.79
CA PHE A 321 38.10 20.59 8.13
C PHE A 321 36.99 19.55 8.37
N PHE A 322 35.99 19.47 7.49
CA PHE A 322 34.90 18.49 7.60
C PHE A 322 35.29 17.12 7.02
N GLY A 323 35.64 16.19 7.90
CA GLY A 323 35.96 14.80 7.53
C GLY A 323 37.21 14.27 8.22
N PRO A 324 38.36 14.95 8.11
CA PRO A 324 39.57 14.62 8.86
C PRO A 324 39.35 14.72 10.37
N THR A 325 40.17 14.00 11.14
CA THR A 325 40.18 14.13 12.60
C THR A 325 40.71 15.50 13.05
N LEU A 326 40.37 15.93 14.27
CA LEU A 326 40.90 17.18 14.83
C LEU A 326 42.45 17.19 14.85
N HIS A 327 43.05 16.02 15.11
CA HIS A 327 44.52 15.87 15.09
C HIS A 327 45.07 16.11 13.68
N GLU A 328 44.53 15.45 12.65
CA GLU A 328 44.95 15.64 11.25
C GLU A 328 44.76 17.09 10.80
N THR A 329 43.66 17.72 11.20
CA THR A 329 43.38 19.12 10.86
C THR A 329 44.39 20.07 11.51
N PHE A 330 44.60 19.98 12.81
CA PHE A 330 45.54 20.88 13.51
C PHE A 330 47.00 20.59 13.17
N SER A 331 47.35 19.35 12.81
CA SER A 331 48.69 18.97 12.31
C SER A 331 49.09 19.69 11.02
N ARG A 332 48.14 20.25 10.27
CA ARG A 332 48.43 21.09 9.09
C ARG A 332 49.06 22.43 9.46
N TYR A 333 48.86 22.89 10.70
CA TYR A 333 49.26 24.23 11.18
C TYR A 333 50.27 24.19 12.33
N ALA A 334 50.22 23.17 13.18
CA ALA A 334 51.16 22.94 14.26
C ALA A 334 51.91 21.61 14.03
N LYS A 335 53.21 21.58 14.37
CA LYS A 335 54.03 20.35 14.30
C LYS A 335 54.35 19.76 15.68
N ASP A 336 54.16 20.53 16.73
CA ASP A 336 54.40 20.08 18.11
C ASP A 336 53.16 19.35 18.65
N GLU A 337 53.32 18.08 19.03
CA GLU A 337 52.23 17.24 19.53
C GLU A 337 51.60 17.80 20.81
N ALA A 338 52.38 18.43 21.68
CA ALA A 338 51.83 19.05 22.89
C ALA A 338 50.95 20.27 22.56
N GLN A 339 51.33 21.07 21.57
CA GLN A 339 50.50 22.16 21.05
C GLN A 339 49.23 21.63 20.37
N ILE A 340 49.34 20.62 19.51
CA ILE A 340 48.18 20.00 18.83
C ILE A 340 47.18 19.51 19.88
N GLN A 341 47.63 18.81 20.92
CA GLN A 341 46.75 18.34 21.99
C GLN A 341 46.06 19.50 22.72
N LYS A 342 46.78 20.59 23.04
CA LYS A 342 46.17 21.79 23.64
C LYS A 342 45.11 22.42 22.74
N MET A 343 45.33 22.45 21.43
CA MET A 343 44.33 22.96 20.47
C MET A 343 43.07 22.08 20.46
N ILE A 344 43.23 20.76 20.47
CA ILE A 344 42.12 19.80 20.55
C ILE A 344 41.31 20.01 21.83
N ASP A 345 41.99 20.14 22.97
CA ASP A 345 41.32 20.33 24.25
C ASP A 345 40.59 21.68 24.31
N TYR A 346 41.19 22.75 23.77
CA TYR A 346 40.58 24.07 23.69
C TYR A 346 39.35 24.09 22.78
N TYR A 347 39.45 23.44 21.61
CA TYR A 347 38.33 23.26 20.68
C TYR A 347 37.18 22.53 21.36
N ARG A 348 37.46 21.37 22.01
CA ARG A 348 36.43 20.55 22.66
C ARG A 348 35.74 21.30 23.78
N LYS A 349 36.51 22.01 24.61
CA LYS A 349 35.97 22.83 25.69
C LYS A 349 34.99 23.88 25.15
N TYR A 350 35.38 24.65 24.13
CA TYR A 350 34.48 25.64 23.54
C TYR A 350 33.23 24.98 22.93
N ASN A 351 33.40 23.86 22.22
CA ASN A 351 32.30 23.13 21.61
C ASN A 351 31.26 22.66 22.65
N GLU A 352 31.73 22.08 23.75
CA GLU A 352 30.89 21.59 24.87
C GLU A 352 30.18 22.75 25.58
N GLU A 353 30.88 23.83 25.90
CA GLU A 353 30.31 25.01 26.58
C GLU A 353 29.26 25.75 25.72
N ASN A 354 29.36 25.63 24.39
CA ASN A 354 28.47 26.32 23.43
C ASN A 354 27.48 25.37 22.74
N HIS A 355 27.31 24.16 23.27
CA HIS A 355 26.38 23.13 22.77
C HIS A 355 24.92 23.48 23.12
N ASN A 356 24.38 24.52 22.48
CA ASN A 356 23.09 25.11 22.78
C ASN A 356 22.22 25.34 21.53
N LYS A 357 20.95 25.74 21.74
CA LYS A 357 19.93 25.94 20.69
C LYS A 357 20.25 27.03 19.67
N GLU A 358 21.15 27.96 19.99
CA GLU A 358 21.54 29.02 19.05
C GLU A 358 22.45 28.47 17.96
N ASN A 359 23.27 27.48 18.31
CA ASN A 359 24.31 26.92 17.45
C ASN A 359 23.95 25.56 16.84
N ILE A 360 22.99 24.85 17.41
CA ILE A 360 22.54 23.53 16.94
C ILE A 360 21.04 23.57 16.72
N LYS A 361 20.60 23.24 15.51
CA LYS A 361 19.17 23.24 15.15
C LYS A 361 18.81 21.98 14.38
N PRO A 362 17.63 21.38 14.57
CA PRO A 362 17.16 20.32 13.70
C PRO A 362 16.98 20.81 12.28
N PHE A 363 17.29 19.98 11.29
CA PHE A 363 16.95 20.26 9.90
C PHE A 363 15.43 20.36 9.72
N ASN A 364 15.02 21.08 8.67
CA ASN A 364 13.61 21.30 8.39
C ASN A 364 12.85 19.97 8.24
N GLY A 365 11.70 19.85 8.89
CA GLY A 365 10.88 18.63 8.89
C GLY A 365 11.36 17.49 9.81
N CYS A 366 12.54 17.61 10.46
CA CYS A 366 13.10 16.55 11.32
C CYS A 366 12.13 16.10 12.43
N LEU A 367 11.63 17.03 13.24
CA LEU A 367 10.74 16.70 14.36
C LEU A 367 9.40 16.11 13.91
N ASP A 368 8.84 16.60 12.80
CA ASP A 368 7.57 16.12 12.28
C ASP A 368 7.72 14.74 11.63
N MET A 369 8.87 14.47 11.00
CA MET A 369 9.26 13.16 10.52
C MET A 369 9.35 12.17 11.68
N LEU A 370 10.13 12.46 12.73
CA LEU A 370 10.29 11.57 13.88
C LEU A 370 8.95 11.25 14.56
N LYS A 371 8.11 12.28 14.81
CA LYS A 371 6.75 12.08 15.35
C LYS A 371 5.90 11.18 14.46
N THR A 372 5.98 11.37 13.14
CA THR A 372 5.19 10.60 12.18
C THR A 372 5.62 9.14 12.13
N LEU A 373 6.93 8.89 12.08
CA LEU A 373 7.48 7.54 12.07
C LEU A 373 7.17 6.80 13.38
N HIS A 374 7.36 7.46 14.53
CA HIS A 374 7.03 6.90 15.84
C HIS A 374 5.53 6.55 15.95
N ARG A 375 4.63 7.46 15.51
CA ARG A 375 3.18 7.19 15.49
C ARG A 375 2.79 6.04 14.55
N LYS A 376 3.52 5.86 13.45
CA LYS A 376 3.32 4.74 12.51
C LYS A 376 3.91 3.42 13.02
N GLY A 377 4.64 3.44 14.14
CA GLY A 377 5.19 2.25 14.80
C GLY A 377 6.54 1.79 14.25
N TYR A 378 7.26 2.64 13.51
CA TYR A 378 8.64 2.34 13.11
C TYR A 378 9.55 2.34 14.34
N LYS A 379 10.52 1.44 14.34
CA LYS A 379 11.64 1.47 15.29
C LYS A 379 12.67 2.47 14.83
N LEU A 380 13.11 3.36 15.74
CA LEU A 380 14.03 4.44 15.39
C LEU A 380 15.31 4.29 16.19
N GLY A 381 16.46 4.55 15.56
CA GLY A 381 17.73 4.57 16.26
C GLY A 381 18.73 5.60 15.73
N ILE A 382 19.71 5.92 16.56
CA ILE A 382 20.86 6.74 16.20
C ILE A 382 22.11 5.87 16.13
N VAL A 383 22.91 6.06 15.08
CA VAL A 383 24.28 5.55 14.98
C VAL A 383 25.17 6.72 14.62
N SER A 384 25.97 7.22 15.56
CA SER A 384 26.82 8.39 15.36
C SER A 384 28.30 8.07 15.64
N SER A 385 29.20 8.82 14.99
CA SER A 385 30.64 8.77 15.29
C SER A 385 31.00 9.59 16.54
N LYS A 386 30.09 10.42 17.07
CA LYS A 386 30.30 11.16 18.33
C LYS A 386 30.09 10.25 19.54
N LYS A 387 30.71 10.63 20.66
CA LYS A 387 30.45 9.96 21.95
C LYS A 387 28.97 10.04 22.30
N LYS A 388 28.46 8.99 22.94
CA LYS A 388 27.06 8.86 23.31
C LYS A 388 26.55 10.04 24.14
N ASP A 389 27.32 10.51 25.12
CA ASP A 389 26.94 11.66 25.95
C ASP A 389 26.76 12.94 25.13
N THR A 390 27.60 13.16 24.11
CA THR A 390 27.47 14.31 23.20
C THR A 390 26.25 14.18 22.29
N VAL A 391 25.95 12.96 21.82
CA VAL A 391 24.72 12.68 21.07
C VAL A 391 23.49 13.01 21.92
N MET A 392 23.48 12.58 23.19
CA MET A 392 22.38 12.86 24.12
C MET A 392 22.18 14.36 24.35
N LEU A 393 23.26 15.11 24.56
CA LEU A 393 23.18 16.58 24.70
C LEU A 393 22.46 17.23 23.51
N GLY A 394 22.82 16.85 22.28
CA GLY A 394 22.17 17.38 21.07
C GLY A 394 20.69 17.02 20.96
N LEU A 395 20.33 15.78 21.31
CA LEU A 395 18.94 15.31 21.29
C LEU A 395 18.07 15.99 22.36
N ASP A 396 18.64 16.22 23.55
CA ASP A 396 17.92 16.78 24.70
C ASP A 396 17.57 18.26 24.50
N LEU A 397 18.34 19.00 23.69
CA LEU A 397 18.00 20.38 23.32
C LEU A 397 16.58 20.47 22.74
N TYR A 398 16.16 19.47 21.97
CA TYR A 398 14.86 19.47 21.27
C TYR A 398 13.92 18.36 21.73
N ASP A 399 14.21 17.72 22.87
CA ASP A 399 13.42 16.61 23.43
C ASP A 399 13.19 15.50 22.38
N MET A 400 14.26 15.16 21.65
CA MET A 400 14.25 14.17 20.58
C MET A 400 14.54 12.74 21.07
N ALA A 401 15.27 12.60 22.19
CA ALA A 401 15.72 11.29 22.69
C ALA A 401 14.56 10.29 22.87
N LYS A 402 13.38 10.77 23.28
CA LYS A 402 12.16 9.96 23.49
C LYS A 402 11.65 9.23 22.24
N TYR A 403 12.05 9.61 21.04
CA TYR A 403 11.60 8.96 19.81
C TYR A 403 12.46 7.74 19.44
N PHE A 404 13.67 7.63 19.99
CA PHE A 404 14.64 6.60 19.61
C PHE A 404 14.60 5.42 20.57
N ASP A 405 14.46 4.22 20.01
CA ASP A 405 14.54 2.95 20.75
C ASP A 405 16.00 2.57 21.07
N VAL A 406 16.97 3.03 20.28
CA VAL A 406 18.39 2.74 20.46
C VAL A 406 19.27 3.93 20.06
N ILE A 407 20.33 4.19 20.83
CA ILE A 407 21.32 5.23 20.54
C ILE A 407 22.72 4.62 20.71
N ILE A 408 23.49 4.61 19.62
CA ILE A 408 24.85 4.09 19.54
C ILE A 408 25.81 5.25 19.26
N GLY A 409 26.73 5.51 20.19
CA GLY A 409 27.83 6.46 20.01
C GLY A 409 29.09 5.81 19.41
N GLY A 410 30.08 6.62 19.07
CA GLY A 410 31.38 6.15 18.60
C GLY A 410 32.19 5.41 19.68
N ASP A 411 31.90 5.67 20.95
CA ASP A 411 32.44 4.98 22.12
C ASP A 411 31.74 3.65 22.44
N ASP A 412 30.63 3.35 21.76
CA ASP A 412 29.92 2.08 21.87
C ASP A 412 30.51 0.98 20.97
N VAL A 413 31.44 1.30 20.07
CA VAL A 413 31.94 0.39 19.02
C VAL A 413 33.46 0.28 19.02
N SER A 414 33.98 -0.87 18.60
CA SER A 414 35.42 -1.08 18.45
C SER A 414 35.95 -0.47 17.15
N ASN A 415 35.21 -0.63 16.04
CA ASN A 415 35.55 -0.03 14.77
C ASN A 415 34.53 1.06 14.42
N PRO A 416 34.95 2.33 14.26
CA PRO A 416 34.04 3.40 13.85
C PRO A 416 33.65 3.27 12.38
N LYS A 417 32.65 4.05 11.95
CA LYS A 417 32.27 4.18 10.53
C LYS A 417 33.53 4.46 9.68
N PRO A 418 33.70 3.81 8.52
CA PRO A 418 32.71 3.08 7.72
C PRO A 418 32.50 1.60 8.12
N ALA A 419 33.04 1.14 9.25
CA ALA A 419 32.75 -0.22 9.73
C ALA A 419 31.25 -0.37 10.11
N PRO A 420 30.67 -1.56 9.95
CA PRO A 420 29.24 -1.80 10.20
C PRO A 420 28.89 -1.95 11.68
N ASP A 421 29.87 -1.98 12.59
CA ASP A 421 29.73 -2.32 14.01
C ASP A 421 28.57 -1.58 14.70
N GLY A 422 28.42 -0.28 14.46
CA GLY A 422 27.36 0.51 15.09
C GLY A 422 25.96 0.12 14.63
N ILE A 423 25.79 -0.18 13.34
CA ILE A 423 24.52 -0.65 12.77
C ILE A 423 24.20 -2.06 13.26
N LEU A 424 25.19 -2.95 13.30
CA LEU A 424 25.02 -4.32 13.79
C LEU A 424 24.65 -4.36 15.29
N LYS A 425 25.27 -3.49 16.11
CA LYS A 425 24.93 -3.34 17.52
C LYS A 425 23.50 -2.81 17.70
N ALA A 426 23.07 -1.87 16.87
CA ALA A 426 21.69 -1.40 16.86
C ALA A 426 20.70 -2.52 16.50
N ILE A 427 21.01 -3.35 15.49
CA ILE A 427 20.19 -4.53 15.12
C ILE A 427 20.03 -5.49 16.30
N GLU A 428 21.12 -5.79 17.00
CA GLU A 428 21.11 -6.70 18.15
C GLU A 428 20.18 -6.22 19.27
N ILE A 429 20.17 -4.91 19.53
CA ILE A 429 19.31 -4.30 20.57
C ILE A 429 17.85 -4.24 20.13
N LEU A 430 17.57 -3.99 18.85
CA LEU A 430 16.22 -3.85 18.32
C LEU A 430 15.55 -5.21 18.08
N HIS A 431 15.96 -5.91 17.02
CA HIS A 431 15.59 -7.31 16.74
C HIS A 431 16.39 -7.88 15.56
N PRO A 432 16.68 -9.20 15.53
CA PRO A 432 17.45 -9.84 14.45
C PRO A 432 16.81 -9.81 13.05
N GLU A 433 15.49 -9.68 12.96
CA GLU A 433 14.77 -9.59 11.67
C GLU A 433 14.54 -8.14 11.20
N ALA A 434 15.22 -7.15 11.80
CA ALA A 434 15.03 -5.75 11.46
C ALA A 434 15.39 -5.49 10.00
N ASN A 435 14.43 -4.92 9.25
CA ASN A 435 14.68 -4.46 7.91
C ASN A 435 14.91 -2.96 7.96
N ILE A 436 16.16 -2.57 7.75
CA ILE A 436 16.65 -1.24 8.10
C ILE A 436 16.83 -0.38 6.86
N LEU A 437 16.39 0.88 6.99
CA LEU A 437 16.89 2.00 6.22
C LEU A 437 17.85 2.80 7.10
N TYR A 438 19.12 2.88 6.71
CA TYR A 438 20.11 3.73 7.37
C TYR A 438 20.25 5.05 6.61
N VAL A 439 20.01 6.16 7.31
CA VAL A 439 19.99 7.52 6.75
C VAL A 439 21.22 8.26 7.24
N GLY A 440 21.99 8.84 6.34
CA GLY A 440 23.20 9.59 6.66
C GLY A 440 23.48 10.66 5.59
N ASP A 441 24.51 11.46 5.83
CA ASP A 441 24.89 12.60 4.97
C ASP A 441 26.35 12.56 4.51
N ASN A 442 27.10 11.55 4.96
CA ASN A 442 28.52 11.40 4.72
C ASN A 442 28.82 10.05 4.03
N PRO A 443 29.84 9.97 3.16
CA PRO A 443 30.24 8.71 2.53
C PRO A 443 30.46 7.56 3.52
N THR A 444 31.00 7.86 4.71
CA THR A 444 31.22 6.86 5.77
C THR A 444 29.92 6.23 6.29
N ASP A 445 28.80 6.95 6.23
CA ASP A 445 27.48 6.41 6.58
C ASP A 445 26.98 5.43 5.53
N ILE A 446 27.08 5.83 4.26
CA ILE A 446 26.62 5.01 3.14
C ILE A 446 27.45 3.72 3.07
N GLU A 447 28.76 3.81 3.23
CA GLU A 447 29.65 2.65 3.31
C GLU A 447 29.32 1.76 4.50
N ALA A 448 29.09 2.32 5.70
CA ALA A 448 28.69 1.53 6.87
C ALA A 448 27.39 0.76 6.63
N GLY A 449 26.40 1.39 6.01
CA GLY A 449 25.14 0.73 5.65
C GLY A 449 25.31 -0.38 4.61
N ILE A 450 26.13 -0.16 3.57
CA ILE A 450 26.48 -1.19 2.58
C ILE A 450 27.19 -2.37 3.24
N ASN A 451 28.17 -2.10 4.11
CA ASN A 451 28.92 -3.11 4.85
C ASN A 451 28.02 -3.91 5.80
N ALA A 452 27.01 -3.27 6.40
CA ALA A 452 25.99 -3.92 7.22
C ALA A 452 24.90 -4.64 6.40
N ARG A 453 24.89 -4.49 5.07
CA ARG A 453 23.90 -5.04 4.13
C ARG A 453 22.47 -4.57 4.41
N VAL A 454 22.32 -3.31 4.83
CA VAL A 454 21.03 -2.65 5.02
C VAL A 454 20.75 -1.67 3.87
N LYS A 455 19.49 -1.22 3.73
CA LYS A 455 19.19 -0.18 2.74
C LYS A 455 19.80 1.14 3.20
N THR A 456 20.33 1.94 2.29
CA THR A 456 20.93 3.25 2.59
C THR A 456 20.13 4.39 1.97
N CYS A 457 20.09 5.52 2.67
CA CYS A 457 19.50 6.77 2.19
C CYS A 457 20.46 7.92 2.46
N ASP A 458 20.81 8.66 1.42
CA ASP A 458 21.57 9.90 1.56
C ASP A 458 20.62 11.11 1.66
N VAL A 459 21.01 12.12 2.46
CA VAL A 459 20.33 13.42 2.50
C VAL A 459 21.07 14.46 1.65
N MET A 460 20.38 14.97 0.63
CA MET A 460 21.00 15.77 -0.44
C MET A 460 21.37 17.20 -0.03
N TYR A 461 21.02 17.65 1.17
CA TYR A 461 21.37 18.99 1.67
C TYR A 461 22.77 19.05 2.29
N SER A 462 23.49 17.92 2.34
CA SER A 462 24.90 17.89 2.72
C SER A 462 25.82 18.34 1.59
N GLU A 463 26.91 19.00 1.97
CA GLU A 463 27.99 19.39 1.05
C GLU A 463 28.71 18.17 0.44
N LYS A 464 28.51 16.96 0.99
CA LYS A 464 29.10 15.70 0.52
C LYS A 464 28.21 14.87 -0.41
N PHE A 465 27.08 15.42 -0.85
CA PHE A 465 26.14 14.73 -1.74
C PHE A 465 26.81 14.06 -2.95
N GLU A 466 27.72 14.77 -3.65
CA GLU A 466 28.40 14.21 -4.83
C GLU A 466 29.30 13.01 -4.51
N GLU A 467 29.84 12.94 -3.29
CA GLU A 467 30.65 11.80 -2.84
C GLU A 467 29.74 10.63 -2.44
N CYS A 468 28.65 10.90 -1.73
CA CYS A 468 27.65 9.91 -1.38
C CYS A 468 26.99 9.28 -2.63
N GLU A 469 26.66 10.09 -3.63
CA GLU A 469 26.02 9.62 -4.88
C GLU A 469 26.88 8.58 -5.61
N LYS A 470 28.22 8.74 -5.59
CA LYS A 470 29.17 7.78 -6.20
C LYS A 470 29.11 6.39 -5.56
N LEU A 471 28.67 6.30 -4.31
CA LEU A 471 28.50 5.03 -3.60
C LEU A 471 27.18 4.31 -3.95
N ASN A 472 26.32 4.94 -4.77
CA ASN A 472 25.02 4.41 -5.21
C ASN A 472 24.12 3.99 -4.04
N PRO A 473 23.77 4.91 -3.12
CA PRO A 473 22.80 4.61 -2.06
C PRO A 473 21.46 4.18 -2.65
N ASN A 474 20.66 3.42 -1.89
CA ASN A 474 19.36 2.97 -2.39
C ASN A 474 18.38 4.13 -2.65
N TYR A 475 18.53 5.21 -1.89
CA TYR A 475 17.71 6.40 -1.99
C TYR A 475 18.53 7.67 -1.76
N CYS A 476 18.12 8.77 -2.37
CA CYS A 476 18.61 10.12 -2.05
C CYS A 476 17.39 11.02 -1.84
N VAL A 477 17.35 11.78 -0.74
CA VAL A 477 16.21 12.65 -0.41
C VAL A 477 16.62 14.11 -0.28
N LYS A 478 15.80 15.00 -0.84
CA LYS A 478 16.00 16.46 -0.73
C LYS A 478 15.62 17.02 0.63
N ASP A 479 14.78 16.30 1.37
CA ASP A 479 14.26 16.69 2.67
C ASP A 479 13.90 15.46 3.50
N LEU A 480 13.90 15.60 4.82
CA LEU A 480 13.63 14.49 5.74
C LEU A 480 12.19 13.96 5.66
N MET A 481 11.22 14.77 5.25
CA MET A 481 9.82 14.31 5.14
C MET A 481 9.65 13.31 3.98
N SER A 482 10.47 13.41 2.94
CA SER A 482 10.50 12.45 1.82
C SER A 482 10.80 11.01 2.26
N ILE A 483 11.45 10.80 3.42
CA ILE A 483 11.67 9.46 3.99
C ILE A 483 10.33 8.75 4.28
N ILE A 484 9.30 9.49 4.71
CA ILE A 484 7.97 8.92 4.98
C ILE A 484 7.34 8.34 3.70
N SER A 485 7.59 8.98 2.56
CA SER A 485 7.10 8.53 1.26
C SER A 485 7.80 7.22 0.85
N ILE A 486 9.13 7.17 0.97
CA ILE A 486 9.93 5.96 0.68
C ILE A 486 9.47 4.76 1.51
N LEU A 487 9.18 4.98 2.80
CA LEU A 487 8.74 3.93 3.72
C LEU A 487 7.26 3.55 3.57
N GLY A 488 6.47 4.40 2.90
CA GLY A 488 5.02 4.26 2.74
C GLY A 488 4.57 3.61 1.43
N GLU A 489 5.49 3.31 0.52
CA GLU A 489 5.27 2.64 -0.76
C GLU A 489 5.11 1.11 -0.65
#